data_AF-A0A6N6WND9-F1
#
_entry.id   AF-A0A6N6WND9-F1
#
_cell.length_a   1.000
_cell.length_b   1.000
_cell.length_c   1.000
_cell.angle_alpha   90.00
_cell.angle_beta   90.00
_cell.angle_gamma   90.00
#
_symmetry.space_group_name_H-M   'P 1'
#
loop_
_entity.id
_entity.type
_entity.pdbx_description
1 polymer ?
#
loop_
_entity_poly.entity_id
_entity_poly.type
_entity_poly.pdbx_seq_one_letter_code
_entity_poly.pdbx_strand_id
1 'polypeptide(L)'
;QDEAVWFAGGSKLNATPTRTDKKIAISLQDLELDWVDWDNGALRIGAMSRLQPLRDARFIPAALREALGFVYSRHVRNQSTIGGEIAARQEESVLLPVLLALDAELVFGNGETLSIEDYLACPCDRLLTEIIIKDPYRTCATSN
;
A
#
# COMPACT_ATOMS: atom_id res chain seq x y z
N GLN A 1 14.55 15.44 -12.40
CA GLN A 1 13.63 14.68 -11.52
C GLN A 1 13.22 13.35 -12.16
N ASP A 2 13.35 13.19 -13.48
CA ASP A 2 12.88 12.02 -14.23
C ASP A 2 13.83 10.79 -14.22
N GLU A 3 14.87 10.77 -13.39
CA GLU A 3 15.84 9.66 -13.32
C GLU A 3 15.78 8.85 -12.02
N ALA A 4 14.93 9.26 -11.07
CA ALA A 4 14.84 8.68 -9.73
C ALA A 4 13.52 7.95 -9.49
N VAL A 5 13.56 6.91 -8.65
CA VAL A 5 12.40 6.17 -8.17
C VAL A 5 12.46 5.97 -6.66
N TRP A 6 11.31 6.01 -5.99
CA TRP A 6 11.20 5.68 -4.57
C TRP A 6 11.42 4.18 -4.36
N PHE A 7 12.36 3.81 -3.50
CA PHE A 7 12.76 2.42 -3.28
C PHE A 7 12.30 1.93 -1.91
N ALA A 8 11.17 1.20 -1.93
CA ALA A 8 10.61 0.51 -0.78
C ALA A 8 11.24 -0.88 -0.59
N GLY A 9 10.44 -1.95 -0.58
CA GLY A 9 10.93 -3.32 -0.49
C GLY A 9 11.65 -3.87 -1.73
N GLY A 10 11.51 -3.20 -2.88
CA GLY A 10 12.16 -3.58 -4.14
C GLY A 10 11.59 -4.81 -4.85
N SER A 11 10.59 -5.50 -4.28
CA SER A 11 9.97 -6.71 -4.86
C SER A 11 9.32 -6.45 -6.23
N LYS A 12 8.82 -5.23 -6.46
CA LYS A 12 8.20 -4.82 -7.73
C LYS A 12 9.18 -4.11 -8.66
N LEU A 13 10.01 -3.22 -8.13
CA LEU A 13 10.95 -2.44 -8.95
C LEU A 13 12.05 -3.29 -9.62
N ASN A 14 12.40 -4.43 -9.02
CA ASN A 14 13.44 -5.32 -9.52
C ASN A 14 12.90 -6.55 -10.28
N ALA A 15 11.59 -6.62 -10.55
CA ALA A 15 10.95 -7.78 -11.14
C ALA A 15 10.02 -7.40 -12.31
N THR A 16 9.92 -8.28 -13.30
CA THR A 16 8.91 -8.19 -14.37
C THR A 16 7.51 -8.39 -13.76
N PRO A 17 6.46 -7.64 -14.18
CA PRO A 17 6.45 -6.65 -15.27
C PRO A 17 6.83 -5.22 -14.85
N THR A 18 6.96 -4.93 -13.56
CA THR A 18 7.11 -3.56 -13.02
C THR A 18 8.57 -3.10 -12.88
N ARG A 19 9.49 -3.72 -13.62
CA ARG A 19 10.92 -3.42 -13.50
C ARG A 19 11.18 -1.99 -13.96
N THR A 20 11.81 -1.19 -13.11
CA THR A 20 12.12 0.21 -13.41
C THR A 20 13.30 0.34 -14.38
N ASP A 21 13.28 1.38 -15.20
CA ASP A 21 14.38 1.85 -16.05
C ASP A 21 15.16 3.02 -15.43
N LYS A 22 14.68 3.54 -14.29
CA LYS A 22 15.30 4.65 -13.55
C LYS A 22 16.65 4.21 -12.99
N LYS A 23 17.64 5.10 -13.03
CA LYS A 23 19.02 4.81 -12.63
C LYS A 23 19.30 5.12 -11.16
N ILE A 24 18.47 5.96 -10.56
CA ILE A 24 18.63 6.41 -9.17
C ILE A 24 17.48 5.84 -8.34
N ALA A 25 17.81 5.16 -7.26
CA ALA A 25 16.86 4.64 -6.29
C ALA A 25 16.98 5.43 -4.99
N ILE A 26 15.89 6.03 -4.52
CA ILE A 26 15.84 6.76 -3.25
C ILE A 26 15.27 5.81 -2.20
N SER A 27 16.13 5.26 -1.34
CA SER A 27 15.70 4.34 -0.28
C SER A 27 14.77 5.03 0.71
N LEU A 28 13.67 4.35 1.06
CA LEU A 28 12.71 4.79 2.06
C LEU A 28 12.94 4.14 3.45
N GLN A 29 13.94 3.26 3.58
CA GLN A 29 14.13 2.39 4.74
C GLN A 29 14.26 3.14 6.07
N ASP A 30 14.88 4.32 6.07
CA ASP A 30 15.18 5.09 7.27
C ASP A 30 14.17 6.22 7.54
N LEU A 31 13.04 6.25 6.83
CA LEU A 31 11.97 7.25 7.02
C LEU A 31 10.95 6.89 8.11
N GLU A 32 11.16 5.79 8.82
CA GLU A 32 10.28 5.34 9.92
C GLU A 32 8.80 5.18 9.50
N LEU A 33 8.56 4.69 8.28
CA LEU A 33 7.22 4.48 7.71
C LEU A 33 6.71 3.02 7.88
N ASP A 34 7.34 2.21 8.72
CA ASP A 34 6.96 0.81 9.02
C ASP A 34 6.26 0.76 10.38
N TRP A 35 4.97 1.07 10.38
CA TRP A 35 4.15 1.15 11.58
C TRP A 35 2.67 0.92 11.25
N VAL A 36 1.92 0.52 12.26
CA VAL A 36 0.47 0.39 12.18
C VAL A 36 -0.15 0.94 13.45
N ASP A 37 -1.17 1.77 13.31
CA ASP A 37 -1.82 2.43 14.43
C ASP A 37 -3.34 2.49 14.27
N TRP A 38 -4.02 2.74 15.39
CA TRP A 38 -5.45 2.97 15.45
C TRP A 38 -5.71 4.34 16.06
N ASP A 39 -6.36 5.20 15.29
CA ASP A 39 -6.67 6.57 15.69
C ASP A 39 -8.15 6.85 15.41
N ASN A 40 -8.91 7.13 16.47
CA ASN A 40 -10.34 7.47 16.39
C ASN A 40 -11.19 6.47 15.54
N GLY A 41 -10.87 5.18 15.62
CA GLY A 41 -11.56 4.12 14.87
C GLY A 41 -11.06 3.92 13.44
N ALA A 42 -10.15 4.76 12.95
CA ALA A 42 -9.46 4.56 11.70
C ALA A 42 -8.21 3.69 11.89
N LEU A 43 -8.02 2.75 10.95
CA LEU A 43 -6.77 2.00 10.82
C LEU A 43 -5.79 2.81 9.97
N ARG A 44 -4.60 3.07 10.51
CA ARG A 44 -3.55 3.87 9.88
C ARG A 44 -2.33 2.98 9.67
N ILE A 45 -1.78 2.97 8.46
CA ILE A 45 -0.70 2.07 8.07
C ILE A 45 0.39 2.86 7.36
N GLY A 46 1.60 2.87 7.92
CA GLY A 46 2.75 3.45 7.24
C GLY A 46 3.07 2.70 5.94
N ALA A 47 3.44 3.44 4.88
CA ALA A 47 3.62 2.89 3.53
C ALA A 47 4.74 1.84 3.41
N MET A 48 5.70 1.82 4.35
CA MET A 48 6.77 0.83 4.42
C MET A 48 6.39 -0.43 5.20
N SER A 49 5.17 -0.51 5.73
CA SER A 49 4.67 -1.70 6.43
C SER A 49 4.68 -2.92 5.53
N ARG A 50 5.38 -3.96 5.98
CA ARG A 50 5.55 -5.21 5.22
C ARG A 50 4.26 -6.04 5.22
N LEU A 51 3.94 -6.66 4.08
CA LEU A 51 2.67 -7.37 3.91
C LEU A 51 2.51 -8.57 4.86
N GLN A 52 3.58 -9.31 5.13
CA GLN A 52 3.52 -10.50 5.98
C GLN A 52 3.27 -10.15 7.46
N PRO A 53 4.03 -9.23 8.10
CA PRO A 53 3.69 -8.71 9.42
C PRO A 53 2.28 -8.11 9.51
N LEU A 54 1.85 -7.33 8.51
CA LEU A 54 0.47 -6.84 8.44
C LEU A 54 -0.54 -7.99 8.47
N ARG A 55 -0.36 -9.00 7.62
CA ARG A 55 -1.28 -10.16 7.58
C ARG A 55 -1.37 -10.90 8.92
N ASP A 56 -0.25 -10.99 9.64
CA ASP A 56 -0.16 -11.71 10.90
C ASP A 56 -0.67 -10.88 12.10
N ALA A 57 -0.90 -9.58 11.92
CA ALA A 57 -1.43 -8.69 12.95
C ALA A 57 -2.91 -8.97 13.24
N ARG A 58 -3.25 -9.06 14.53
CA ARG A 58 -4.58 -9.51 15.00
C ARG A 58 -5.70 -8.51 14.70
N PHE A 59 -5.36 -7.23 14.59
CA PHE A 59 -6.32 -6.14 14.42
C PHE A 59 -6.57 -5.80 12.94
N ILE A 60 -5.87 -6.44 11.99
CA ILE A 60 -6.14 -6.20 10.57
C ILE A 60 -7.49 -6.82 10.18
N PRO A 61 -8.37 -6.07 9.50
CA PRO A 61 -9.67 -6.57 9.03
C PRO A 61 -9.56 -7.84 8.21
N ALA A 62 -10.57 -8.71 8.32
CA ALA A 62 -10.57 -10.00 7.64
C ALA A 62 -10.37 -9.85 6.12
N ALA A 63 -11.09 -8.92 5.48
CA ALA A 63 -10.96 -8.65 4.04
C ALA A 63 -9.53 -8.25 3.63
N LEU A 64 -8.92 -7.31 4.37
CA LEU A 64 -7.55 -6.88 4.12
C LEU A 64 -6.54 -8.02 4.40
N ARG A 65 -6.72 -8.76 5.48
CA ARG A 65 -5.89 -9.92 5.83
C ARG A 65 -5.92 -11.00 4.75
N GLU A 66 -7.09 -11.29 4.20
CA GLU A 66 -7.26 -12.26 3.11
C GLU A 66 -6.57 -11.77 1.83
N ALA A 67 -6.78 -10.52 1.43
CA ALA A 67 -6.10 -9.91 0.28
C ALA A 67 -4.57 -9.99 0.42
N LEU A 68 -4.03 -9.64 1.58
CA LEU A 68 -2.61 -9.78 1.90
C LEU A 68 -2.14 -11.24 1.80
N GLY A 69 -2.99 -12.21 2.09
CA GLY A 69 -2.71 -13.64 1.97
C GLY A 69 -2.59 -14.14 0.53
N PHE A 70 -3.33 -13.55 -0.40
CA PHE A 70 -3.30 -13.88 -1.83
C PHE A 70 -2.05 -13.35 -2.56
N VAL A 71 -1.29 -12.43 -1.94
CA VAL A 71 -0.07 -11.89 -2.54
C VAL A 71 1.05 -12.94 -2.54
N TYR A 72 1.27 -13.62 -3.66
CA TYR A 72 2.39 -14.53 -3.96
C TYR A 72 2.82 -15.46 -2.78
N SER A 73 4.13 -15.59 -2.56
CA SER A 73 4.72 -16.42 -1.51
C SER A 73 5.02 -15.61 -0.24
N ARG A 74 5.22 -16.32 0.89
CA ARG A 74 5.63 -15.69 2.16
C ARG A 74 6.91 -14.87 2.04
N HIS A 75 7.87 -15.32 1.23
CA HIS A 75 9.14 -14.60 0.99
C HIS A 75 8.88 -13.24 0.32
N VAL A 76 8.04 -13.22 -0.72
CA VAL A 76 7.66 -11.98 -1.39
C VAL A 76 6.94 -11.05 -0.42
N ARG A 77 6.00 -11.56 0.41
CA ARG A 77 5.30 -10.74 1.41
C ARG A 77 6.17 -10.20 2.54
N ASN A 78 7.26 -10.88 2.87
CA ASN A 78 8.25 -10.37 3.83
C ASN A 78 9.08 -9.22 3.24
N GLN A 79 9.16 -9.13 1.92
CA GLN A 79 9.90 -8.08 1.21
C GLN A 79 8.98 -6.93 0.78
N SER A 80 7.81 -7.22 0.22
CA SER A 80 6.83 -6.23 -0.25
C SER A 80 6.30 -5.39 0.89
N THR A 81 6.09 -4.10 0.60
CA THR A 81 5.40 -3.15 1.48
C THR A 81 4.03 -2.81 0.90
N ILE A 82 3.09 -2.41 1.76
CA ILE A 82 1.75 -2.01 1.33
C ILE A 82 1.78 -0.84 0.33
N GLY A 83 2.62 0.17 0.59
CA GLY A 83 2.77 1.31 -0.32
C GLY A 83 3.42 0.92 -1.64
N GLY A 84 4.33 -0.06 -1.63
CA GLY A 84 4.96 -0.59 -2.84
C GLY A 84 3.98 -1.34 -3.74
N GLU A 85 3.08 -2.15 -3.17
CA GLU A 85 2.01 -2.81 -3.94
C GLU A 85 1.02 -1.79 -4.52
N ILE A 86 0.67 -0.75 -3.76
CA ILE A 86 -0.24 0.31 -4.22
C ILE A 86 0.41 1.08 -5.37
N ALA A 87 1.65 1.53 -5.22
CA ALA A 87 2.35 2.33 -6.22
C ALA A 87 2.64 1.57 -7.52
N ALA A 88 2.87 0.25 -7.41
CA ALA A 88 3.11 -0.63 -8.55
C ALA A 88 1.89 -0.79 -9.48
N ARG A 89 0.67 -0.57 -8.96
CA ARG A 89 -0.59 -0.54 -9.75
C ARG A 89 -0.74 -1.70 -10.73
N GLN A 90 -0.37 -2.90 -10.29
CA GLN A 90 -0.43 -4.09 -11.14
C GLN A 90 -1.88 -4.49 -11.42
N GLU A 91 -2.17 -4.87 -12.67
CA GLU A 91 -3.52 -5.28 -13.10
C GLU A 91 -4.01 -6.51 -12.32
N GLU A 92 -3.11 -7.41 -11.95
CA GLU A 92 -3.41 -8.61 -11.17
C GLU A 92 -3.49 -8.37 -9.64
N SER A 93 -3.44 -7.11 -9.19
CA SER A 93 -3.45 -6.79 -7.77
C SER A 93 -4.76 -7.21 -7.10
N VAL A 94 -4.65 -8.10 -6.12
CA VAL A 94 -5.73 -8.50 -5.21
C VAL A 94 -5.92 -7.51 -4.05
N LEU A 95 -4.92 -6.66 -3.80
CA LEU A 95 -4.93 -5.70 -2.71
C LEU A 95 -5.71 -4.43 -3.06
N LEU A 96 -5.54 -3.92 -4.29
CA LEU A 96 -6.17 -2.67 -4.74
C LEU A 96 -7.72 -2.72 -4.69
N PRO A 97 -8.39 -3.80 -5.14
CA PRO A 97 -9.86 -3.90 -5.04
C PRO A 97 -10.37 -3.86 -3.60
N VAL A 98 -9.64 -4.46 -2.66
CA VAL A 98 -10.03 -4.44 -1.24
C VAL A 98 -9.84 -3.06 -0.63
N LEU A 99 -8.74 -2.38 -0.96
CA LEU A 99 -8.53 -1.00 -0.51
C LEU A 99 -9.56 -0.03 -1.09
N LEU A 100 -9.97 -0.23 -2.35
CA LEU A 100 -11.08 0.50 -2.97
C LEU A 100 -12.40 0.27 -2.21
N ALA A 101 -12.75 -0.99 -1.93
CA ALA A 101 -13.98 -1.33 -1.21
C ALA A 101 -14.01 -0.80 0.24
N LEU A 102 -12.84 -0.56 0.83
CA LEU A 102 -12.66 0.00 2.17
C LEU A 102 -12.57 1.55 2.17
N ASP A 103 -12.78 2.21 1.03
CA ASP A 103 -12.63 3.66 0.86
C ASP A 103 -11.28 4.18 1.41
N ALA A 104 -10.19 3.47 1.12
CA ALA A 104 -8.88 3.83 1.63
C ALA A 104 -8.43 5.22 1.12
N GLU A 105 -7.86 6.01 2.02
CA GLU A 105 -7.21 7.28 1.73
C GLU A 105 -5.69 7.12 1.77
N LEU A 106 -5.01 7.87 0.92
CA LEU A 106 -3.57 7.86 0.73
C LEU A 106 -3.00 9.23 1.12
N VAL A 107 -2.07 9.26 2.08
CA VAL A 107 -1.37 10.49 2.48
C VAL A 107 0.00 10.52 1.83
N PHE A 108 0.35 11.67 1.29
CA PHE A 108 1.62 11.88 0.59
C PHE A 108 2.58 12.75 1.42
N GLY A 109 3.88 12.69 1.09
CA GLY A 109 4.94 13.39 1.83
C GLY A 109 4.84 14.93 1.83
N ASN A 110 3.95 15.52 1.03
CA ASN A 110 3.61 16.94 1.06
C ASN A 110 2.39 17.26 1.96
N GLY A 111 1.84 16.27 2.66
CA GLY A 111 0.66 16.39 3.52
C GLY A 111 -0.68 16.30 2.80
N GLU A 112 -0.69 16.22 1.47
CA GLU A 112 -1.93 16.05 0.72
C GLU A 112 -2.48 14.64 0.88
N THR A 113 -3.80 14.52 0.85
CA THR A 113 -4.53 13.25 0.93
C THR A 113 -5.36 13.08 -0.34
N LEU A 114 -5.36 11.86 -0.89
CA LEU A 114 -6.24 11.47 -1.99
C LEU A 114 -7.00 10.19 -1.63
N SER A 115 -8.19 10.00 -2.19
CA SER A 115 -8.79 8.67 -2.20
C SER A 115 -7.95 7.73 -3.06
N ILE A 116 -7.98 6.43 -2.75
CA ILE A 116 -7.34 5.43 -3.62
C ILE A 116 -7.96 5.40 -5.02
N GLU A 117 -9.26 5.70 -5.15
CA GLU A 117 -9.94 5.82 -6.44
C GLU A 117 -9.33 6.94 -7.29
N ASP A 118 -9.20 8.14 -6.74
CA ASP A 118 -8.60 9.28 -7.43
C ASP A 118 -7.14 9.01 -7.79
N TYR A 119 -6.38 8.36 -6.90
CA TYR A 119 -4.99 7.98 -7.18
C TYR A 119 -4.89 6.97 -8.33
N LEU A 120 -5.79 5.99 -8.41
CA LEU A 120 -5.79 5.02 -9.50
C LEU A 120 -6.25 5.64 -10.83
N ALA A 121 -7.19 6.59 -10.78
CA ALA A 121 -7.67 7.32 -11.95
C ALA A 121 -6.63 8.32 -12.50
N CYS A 122 -5.93 9.03 -11.61
CA CYS A 122 -4.88 9.99 -11.96
C CYS A 122 -3.63 9.78 -11.08
N PRO A 123 -2.77 8.81 -11.43
CA PRO A 123 -1.60 8.48 -10.65
C PRO A 123 -0.55 9.60 -10.63
N CYS A 124 0.20 9.68 -9.54
CA CYS A 124 1.26 10.67 -9.36
C CYS A 124 2.51 10.05 -8.73
N ASP A 125 3.67 10.69 -8.93
CA ASP A 125 4.97 10.23 -8.44
C ASP A 125 5.33 10.78 -7.04
N ARG A 126 4.36 11.35 -6.32
CA ARG A 126 4.54 11.81 -4.93
C ARG A 126 4.85 10.61 -4.02
N LEU A 127 5.68 10.83 -3.01
CA LEU A 127 5.97 9.80 -1.99
C LEU A 127 4.69 9.50 -1.20
N LEU A 128 4.18 8.28 -1.33
CA LEU A 128 3.13 7.74 -0.45
C LEU A 128 3.74 7.45 0.93
N THR A 129 3.20 8.05 1.98
CA THR A 129 3.69 7.88 3.36
C THR A 129 2.77 7.03 4.21
N GLU A 130 1.47 7.07 3.95
CA GLU A 130 0.47 6.42 4.80
C GLU A 130 -0.79 6.01 4.02
N ILE A 131 -1.42 4.93 4.47
CA ILE A 131 -2.75 4.47 4.08
C ILE A 131 -3.67 4.61 5.30
N ILE A 132 -4.83 5.25 5.11
CA ILE A 132 -5.86 5.44 6.14
C ILE A 132 -7.12 4.70 5.71
N ILE A 133 -7.70 3.91 6.62
CA ILE A 133 -8.99 3.24 6.42
C ILE A 133 -9.90 3.64 7.58
N LYS A 134 -10.87 4.52 7.31
CA LYS A 134 -11.76 5.12 8.33
C LYS A 134 -12.77 4.14 8.92
N ASP A 135 -13.27 3.22 8.10
CA ASP A 135 -14.25 2.19 8.52
C ASP A 135 -13.72 0.79 8.15
N PRO A 136 -12.68 0.31 8.87
CA PRO A 136 -11.92 -0.87 8.47
C PRO A 136 -12.72 -2.18 8.61
N TYR A 137 -13.81 -2.18 9.37
CA TYR A 137 -14.70 -3.34 9.53
C TYR A 137 -16.01 -3.20 8.76
N ARG A 138 -16.08 -2.26 7.81
CA ARG A 138 -17.23 -2.13 6.93
C ARG A 138 -17.54 -3.46 6.28
N THR A 139 -18.71 -3.99 6.58
CA THR A 139 -19.28 -5.10 5.80
C THR A 139 -19.76 -4.53 4.48
N CYS A 140 -19.48 -5.19 3.35
CA CYS A 140 -20.11 -4.85 2.08
C CYS A 140 -21.64 -4.97 2.25
N ALA A 141 -22.28 -3.85 2.59
CA ALA A 141 -23.71 -3.71 2.48
C ALA A 141 -23.96 -3.45 1.00
N THR A 142 -24.53 -4.43 0.30
CA THR A 142 -25.21 -4.17 -0.96
C THR A 142 -26.36 -3.21 -0.64
N SER A 143 -26.05 -1.92 -0.64
CA SER A 143 -27.04 -0.86 -0.53
C SER A 143 -27.54 -0.66 -1.96
N ASN A 144 -28.79 -1.06 -2.19
CA ASN A 144 -29.56 -0.76 -3.41
C ASN A 144 -29.63 0.75 -3.66
#